data_AF-A0A6J8AGE2-F1
#
_entry.id   AF-A0A6J8AGE2-F1
#
_cell.length_a   1.000
_cell.length_b   1.000
_cell.length_c   1.000
_cell.angle_alpha   90.00
_cell.angle_beta   90.00
_cell.angle_gamma   90.00
#
_symmetry.space_group_name_H-M   'P 1'
#
loop_
_entity.id
_entity.type
_entity.pdbx_description
1 polymer ?
#
loop_
_entity_poly.entity_id
_entity_poly.type
_entity_poly.pdbx_seq_one_letter_code
_entity_poly.pdbx_strand_id
1 'polypeptide(L)'
;MPGYSEGFVDKLRKRCYCSICGLPMKNPVKITTCGHRFCESCLQEFLSTGVFRCPEDDKAIDYAQIYPDEELTSEVMNSLTRCRYVKEGCRWVDKLQNLQAHLDQCRFEAISCPNKCSAFLSRLDLDDHLDYTCPKRFVQCEHCNQQFPGELFEKQHSGNCPYEVTWCENKCGAKLERRFIVNHSKNECHKRTVPCKYCNRDFVAETLQTHQYQCPRFPVACPNRCDPTKIPREDLDVHVLAVCPSATISCTFKDAGCTHKCPRFSLDKHTEDSMKQHLQLMCGLVKNQQTEITQLCNALYTLTHITDGTFIWKITNYKQKFLESVYKSTEIVSEPFYTNRYGYKMAASVFLNGNGAGEGKYLSVYIKLLPGEFDNILDWPFSLPISFSVLDQNGNSEKRAHLKESFTPDPTWKHFQKPKNNADHKETLGFGYPKFISHEILKTRNYIRDDCIVVKVSVDNDKFLHP
;
A
#
# COMPACT_ATOMS: atom_id res chain seq x y z
N MET A 1 -3.96 71.85 -49.62
CA MET A 1 -2.86 72.63 -49.00
C MET A 1 -2.63 73.89 -49.82
N PRO A 2 -2.59 75.07 -49.17
CA PRO A 2 -2.64 76.39 -49.82
C PRO A 2 -1.36 76.80 -50.57
N GLY A 3 -0.21 76.15 -50.33
CA GLY A 3 1.06 76.39 -51.03
C GLY A 3 1.98 75.16 -50.98
N TYR A 4 3.17 75.23 -51.57
CA TYR A 4 4.14 74.13 -51.51
C TYR A 4 4.88 74.12 -50.17
N SER A 5 4.77 73.02 -49.41
CA SER A 5 5.48 72.78 -48.15
C SER A 5 6.84 72.08 -48.32
N GLU A 6 7.26 71.86 -49.56
CA GLU A 6 8.48 71.11 -49.88
C GLU A 6 9.74 71.95 -49.66
N GLY A 7 10.85 71.27 -49.36
CA GLY A 7 12.15 71.92 -49.14
C GLY A 7 12.81 72.30 -50.47
N PHE A 8 12.66 73.56 -50.89
CA PHE A 8 13.37 74.12 -52.04
C PHE A 8 14.87 74.23 -51.76
N VAL A 9 15.71 73.93 -52.76
CA VAL A 9 17.18 73.96 -52.64
C VAL A 9 17.67 75.40 -52.52
N ASP A 10 17.18 76.26 -53.41
CA ASP A 10 17.50 77.66 -53.47
C ASP A 10 16.37 78.49 -52.87
N LYS A 11 16.74 79.63 -52.27
CA LYS A 11 15.75 80.59 -51.80
C LYS A 11 15.05 81.19 -53.02
N LEU A 12 13.75 80.90 -53.17
CA LEU A 12 12.96 81.46 -54.26
C LEU A 12 12.93 82.99 -54.17
N ARG A 13 12.69 83.64 -55.31
CA ARG A 13 12.51 85.10 -55.35
C ARG A 13 11.30 85.47 -54.49
N LYS A 14 11.35 86.61 -53.79
CA LYS A 14 10.24 87.08 -52.92
C LYS A 14 8.89 87.09 -53.65
N ARG A 15 8.87 87.39 -54.95
CA ARG A 15 7.67 87.39 -55.81
C ARG A 15 6.97 86.03 -55.94
N CYS A 16 7.66 84.92 -55.66
CA CYS A 16 7.12 83.57 -55.78
C CYS A 16 6.38 83.13 -54.51
N TYR A 17 6.41 83.94 -53.44
CA TYR A 17 5.76 83.63 -52.17
C TYR A 17 4.40 84.30 -52.10
N CYS A 18 3.39 83.55 -51.67
CA CYS A 18 2.08 84.09 -51.40
C CYS A 18 2.10 84.92 -50.12
N SER A 19 1.66 86.17 -50.20
CA SER A 19 1.53 87.03 -49.02
C SER A 19 0.44 86.58 -48.04
N ILE A 20 -0.45 85.67 -48.45
CA ILE A 20 -1.50 85.09 -47.59
C ILE A 20 -0.98 83.87 -46.80
N CYS A 21 -0.48 82.83 -47.48
CA CYS A 21 -0.04 81.60 -46.81
C CYS A 21 1.44 81.59 -46.43
N GLY A 22 2.22 82.57 -46.88
CA GLY A 22 3.66 82.67 -46.63
C GLY A 22 4.51 81.60 -47.34
N LEU A 23 3.89 80.70 -48.11
CA LEU A 23 4.55 79.60 -48.83
C LEU A 23 4.75 79.95 -50.31
N PRO A 24 5.67 79.25 -51.01
CA PRO A 24 5.77 79.30 -52.47
C PRO A 24 4.41 79.04 -53.12
N MET A 25 4.02 79.91 -54.04
CA MET A 25 2.67 79.94 -54.60
C MET A 25 2.38 78.65 -55.36
N LYS A 26 1.26 78.00 -55.01
CA LYS A 26 0.70 76.90 -55.79
C LYS A 26 -0.43 77.44 -56.64
N ASN A 27 -0.39 77.16 -57.95
CA ASN A 27 -1.29 77.74 -58.95
C ASN A 27 -1.40 79.28 -58.78
N PRO A 28 -0.32 80.05 -58.98
CA PRO A 28 -0.36 81.50 -58.81
C PRO A 28 -1.37 82.15 -59.76
N VAL A 29 -2.14 83.09 -59.23
CA VAL A 29 -3.06 83.97 -59.99
C VAL A 29 -2.61 85.42 -59.85
N LYS A 30 -2.70 86.19 -60.94
CA LYS A 30 -2.31 87.60 -61.01
C LYS A 30 -3.54 88.47 -61.19
N ILE A 31 -3.62 89.54 -60.42
CA ILE A 31 -4.64 90.58 -60.57
C ILE A 31 -4.10 91.64 -61.53
N THR A 32 -4.74 91.89 -62.67
CA THR A 32 -4.22 92.84 -63.69
C THR A 32 -4.30 94.30 -63.24
N THR A 33 -5.26 94.66 -62.38
CA THR A 33 -5.46 96.04 -61.90
C THR A 33 -4.32 96.54 -61.01
N CYS A 34 -3.72 95.67 -60.20
CA CYS A 34 -2.63 96.04 -59.27
C CYS A 34 -1.32 95.27 -59.50
N GLY A 35 -1.34 94.17 -60.25
CA GLY A 35 -0.16 93.35 -60.54
C GLY A 35 0.26 92.38 -59.41
N HIS A 36 -0.46 92.36 -58.29
CA HIS A 36 -0.19 91.45 -57.17
C HIS A 36 -0.61 90.00 -57.47
N ARG A 37 0.06 89.04 -56.82
CA ARG A 37 -0.05 87.61 -57.10
C ARG A 37 -0.27 86.82 -55.81
N PHE A 38 -1.09 85.78 -55.90
CA PHE A 38 -1.43 84.92 -54.77
C PHE A 38 -1.61 83.49 -55.25
N CYS A 39 -1.62 82.49 -54.35
CA CYS A 39 -2.14 81.17 -54.72
C CYS A 39 -3.61 81.29 -55.06
N GLU A 40 -4.07 80.58 -56.10
CA GLU A 40 -5.48 80.48 -56.49
C GLU A 40 -6.37 80.18 -55.27
N SER A 41 -6.06 79.10 -54.54
CA SER A 41 -6.83 78.72 -53.34
C SER A 41 -6.81 79.77 -52.23
N CYS A 42 -5.68 80.44 -51.99
CA CYS A 42 -5.58 81.48 -50.97
C CYS A 42 -6.39 82.73 -51.32
N LEU A 43 -6.31 83.19 -52.57
CA LEU A 43 -7.06 84.36 -53.01
C LEU A 43 -8.56 84.06 -53.04
N GLN A 44 -8.94 82.87 -53.51
CA GLN A 44 -10.33 82.44 -53.54
C GLN A 44 -10.93 82.40 -52.12
N GLU A 45 -10.20 81.82 -51.17
CA GLU A 45 -10.59 81.81 -49.75
C GLU A 45 -10.68 83.22 -49.17
N PHE A 46 -9.70 84.09 -49.44
CA PHE A 46 -9.73 85.48 -48.98
C PHE A 46 -10.93 86.27 -49.55
N LEU A 47 -11.18 86.19 -50.86
CA LEU A 47 -12.31 86.87 -51.49
C LEU A 47 -13.67 86.32 -51.04
N SER A 48 -13.75 85.04 -50.66
CA SER A 48 -14.97 84.44 -50.10
C SER A 48 -15.42 85.09 -48.78
N THR A 49 -14.56 85.86 -48.12
CA THR A 49 -14.89 86.64 -46.92
C THR A 49 -15.66 87.94 -47.21
N GLY A 50 -15.86 88.27 -48.50
CA GLY A 50 -16.64 89.44 -48.93
C GLY A 50 -15.83 90.73 -49.13
N VAL A 51 -14.50 90.68 -49.01
CA VAL A 51 -13.60 91.82 -49.25
C VAL A 51 -13.07 91.78 -50.69
N PHE A 52 -13.62 92.61 -51.58
CA PHE A 52 -13.19 92.72 -52.99
C PHE A 52 -12.06 93.73 -53.18
N ARG A 53 -11.06 93.68 -52.30
CA ARG A 53 -9.90 94.56 -52.32
C ARG A 53 -8.63 93.74 -52.23
N CYS A 54 -7.56 94.24 -52.85
CA CYS A 54 -6.29 93.55 -52.86
C CYS A 54 -5.68 93.49 -51.45
N PRO A 55 -5.26 92.30 -50.98
CA PRO A 55 -4.59 92.16 -49.68
C PRO A 55 -3.33 93.00 -49.50
N GLU A 56 -2.66 93.39 -50.59
CA GLU A 56 -1.39 94.13 -50.53
C GLU A 56 -1.55 95.65 -50.67
N ASP A 57 -2.46 96.16 -51.50
CA ASP A 57 -2.58 97.60 -51.78
C ASP A 57 -4.01 98.17 -51.68
N ASP A 58 -4.96 97.38 -51.18
CA ASP A 58 -6.36 97.76 -50.93
C ASP A 58 -7.14 98.30 -52.15
N LYS A 59 -6.59 98.15 -53.36
CA LYS A 59 -7.28 98.50 -54.61
C LYS A 59 -8.43 97.54 -54.88
N ALA A 60 -9.53 98.05 -55.42
CA ALA A 60 -10.68 97.24 -55.80
C ALA A 60 -10.29 96.18 -56.84
N ILE A 61 -10.72 94.94 -56.62
CA ILE A 61 -10.49 93.82 -57.53
C ILE A 61 -11.79 93.54 -58.29
N ASP A 62 -11.67 93.42 -59.61
CA ASP A 62 -12.70 92.81 -60.46
C ASP A 62 -12.31 91.35 -60.71
N TYR A 63 -13.23 90.40 -60.49
CA TYR A 63 -13.02 88.98 -60.74
C TYR A 63 -12.65 88.68 -62.20
N ALA A 64 -13.19 89.45 -63.15
CA ALA A 64 -12.86 89.28 -64.57
C ALA A 64 -11.41 89.65 -64.89
N GLN A 65 -10.70 90.29 -63.95
CA GLN A 65 -9.32 90.77 -64.08
C GLN A 65 -8.30 89.90 -63.32
N ILE A 66 -8.72 88.70 -62.88
CA ILE A 66 -7.86 87.69 -62.24
C ILE A 66 -7.55 86.60 -63.25
N TYR A 67 -6.26 86.41 -63.55
CA TYR A 67 -5.82 85.39 -64.51
C TYR A 67 -4.75 84.48 -63.91
N PRO A 68 -4.71 83.19 -64.27
CA PRO A 68 -3.60 82.32 -63.95
C PRO A 68 -2.28 82.91 -64.44
N ASP A 69 -1.28 82.94 -63.58
CA ASP A 69 0.07 83.40 -63.93
C ASP A 69 0.90 82.19 -64.39
N GLU A 70 0.79 81.85 -65.67
CA GLU A 70 1.51 80.72 -66.27
C GLU A 70 3.03 80.90 -66.22
N GLU A 71 3.50 82.14 -66.29
CA GLU A 71 4.93 82.48 -66.21
C GLU A 71 5.46 82.16 -64.81
N LEU A 72 4.79 82.62 -63.75
CA LEU A 72 5.17 82.33 -62.38
C LEU A 72 4.94 80.86 -62.02
N THR A 73 3.88 80.24 -62.53
CA THR A 73 3.64 78.79 -62.38
C THR A 73 4.82 78.00 -62.93
N SER A 74 5.26 78.35 -64.14
CA SER A 74 6.43 77.74 -64.77
C SER A 74 7.72 78.02 -63.97
N GLU A 75 7.90 79.22 -63.44
CA GLU A 75 9.06 79.57 -62.60
C GLU A 75 9.11 78.72 -61.30
N VAL A 76 7.98 78.58 -60.59
CA VAL A 76 7.89 77.78 -59.37
C VAL A 76 8.06 76.29 -59.67
N MET A 77 7.44 75.77 -60.73
CA MET A 77 7.53 74.36 -61.12
C MET A 77 8.91 73.95 -61.63
N ASN A 78 9.66 74.88 -62.24
CA ASN A 78 11.06 74.66 -62.65
C ASN A 78 12.07 74.88 -61.52
N SER A 79 11.62 75.31 -60.34
CA SER A 79 12.52 75.49 -59.19
C SER A 79 12.95 74.15 -58.61
N LEU A 80 14.22 74.06 -58.21
CA LEU A 80 14.80 72.85 -57.66
C LEU A 80 14.30 72.60 -56.23
N THR A 81 13.78 71.41 -55.99
CA THR A 81 13.31 70.92 -54.69
C THR A 81 14.01 69.63 -54.30
N ARG A 82 14.13 69.40 -53.00
CA ARG A 82 14.62 68.13 -52.44
C ARG A 82 13.44 67.25 -52.05
N CYS A 83 13.66 65.95 -52.04
CA CYS A 83 12.68 65.01 -51.51
C CYS A 83 12.45 65.23 -50.00
N ARG A 84 11.20 65.08 -49.54
CA ARG A 84 10.84 65.17 -48.10
C ARG A 84 11.59 64.17 -47.22
N TYR A 85 12.00 63.04 -47.77
CA TYR A 85 12.78 61.99 -47.08
C TYR A 85 14.30 62.24 -47.09
N VAL A 86 14.74 63.48 -47.30
CA VAL A 86 16.17 63.83 -47.23
C VAL A 86 16.81 63.47 -45.88
N LYS A 87 16.05 63.56 -44.79
CA LYS A 87 16.50 63.17 -43.44
C LYS A 87 16.68 61.65 -43.29
N GLU A 88 15.94 60.86 -44.05
CA GLU A 88 16.02 59.39 -44.04
C GLU A 88 17.07 58.86 -45.04
N GLY A 89 17.68 59.76 -45.83
CA GLY A 89 18.78 59.45 -46.73
C GLY A 89 18.43 59.57 -48.22
N CYS A 90 17.24 60.04 -48.58
CA CYS A 90 16.92 60.30 -49.98
C CYS A 90 17.72 61.50 -50.52
N ARG A 91 18.54 61.26 -51.55
CA ARG A 91 19.40 62.30 -52.16
C ARG A 91 18.80 62.93 -53.41
N TRP A 92 17.52 62.70 -53.67
CA TRP A 92 16.86 63.20 -54.87
C TRP A 92 16.68 64.73 -54.81
N VAL A 93 17.12 65.38 -55.88
CA VAL A 93 17.01 66.83 -56.10
C VAL A 93 16.72 67.06 -57.57
N ASP A 94 15.60 67.69 -57.88
CA ASP A 94 15.23 68.07 -59.25
C ASP A 94 14.14 69.16 -59.21
N LYS A 95 13.65 69.56 -60.38
CA LYS A 95 12.51 70.47 -60.54
C LYS A 95 11.28 69.95 -59.80
N LEU A 96 10.55 70.86 -59.16
CA LEU A 96 9.31 70.58 -58.44
C LEU A 96 8.28 69.77 -59.25
N GLN A 97 8.19 70.02 -60.56
CA GLN A 97 7.31 69.26 -61.45
C GLN A 97 7.59 67.74 -61.48
N ASN A 98 8.84 67.32 -61.23
CA ASN A 98 9.26 65.92 -61.26
C ASN A 98 9.13 65.24 -59.89
N LEU A 99 8.79 65.98 -58.83
CA LEU A 99 8.75 65.45 -57.46
C LEU A 99 7.74 64.32 -57.29
N GLN A 100 6.54 64.45 -57.87
CA GLN A 100 5.52 63.40 -57.75
C GLN A 100 5.98 62.09 -58.39
N ALA A 101 6.54 62.16 -59.59
CA ALA A 101 7.09 61.00 -60.29
C ALA A 101 8.22 60.33 -59.50
N HIS A 102 9.02 61.11 -58.76
CA HIS A 102 9.99 60.56 -57.83
C HIS A 102 9.35 59.87 -56.61
N LEU A 103 8.37 60.49 -55.94
CA LEU A 103 7.71 59.91 -54.75
C LEU A 103 7.06 58.56 -55.05
N ASP A 104 6.48 58.42 -56.25
CA ASP A 104 5.91 57.16 -56.75
C ASP A 104 6.94 56.02 -56.86
N GLN A 105 8.24 56.35 -56.90
CA GLN A 105 9.36 55.40 -56.99
C GLN A 105 10.34 55.52 -55.82
N CYS A 106 10.07 56.40 -54.85
CA CYS A 106 11.00 56.69 -53.78
C CYS A 106 11.10 55.48 -52.83
N ARG A 107 12.33 55.05 -52.54
CA ARG A 107 12.59 53.90 -51.66
C ARG A 107 12.09 54.09 -50.23
N PHE A 108 11.98 55.34 -49.79
CA PHE A 108 11.57 55.73 -48.44
C PHE A 108 10.07 56.03 -48.31
N GLU A 109 9.38 56.22 -49.43
CA GLU A 109 7.93 56.45 -49.40
C GLU A 109 7.22 55.18 -48.90
N ALA A 110 6.29 55.39 -47.96
CA ALA A 110 5.59 54.31 -47.30
C ALA A 110 4.44 53.79 -48.17
N ILE A 111 4.38 52.48 -48.37
CA ILE A 111 3.32 51.78 -49.11
C ILE A 111 2.66 50.72 -48.24
N SER A 112 1.39 50.42 -48.54
CA SER A 112 0.66 49.35 -47.88
C SER A 112 1.18 47.98 -48.34
N CYS A 113 1.35 47.05 -47.40
CA CYS A 113 1.77 45.69 -47.72
C CYS A 113 0.83 45.01 -48.75
N PRO A 114 1.35 44.40 -49.85
CA PRO A 114 0.56 43.69 -50.84
C PRO A 114 -0.32 42.56 -50.27
N ASN A 115 0.15 41.91 -49.20
CA ASN A 115 -0.58 40.84 -48.50
C ASN A 115 -1.71 41.36 -47.59
N LYS A 116 -1.96 42.68 -47.58
CA LYS A 116 -3.02 43.33 -46.78
C LYS A 116 -2.96 42.92 -45.30
N CYS A 117 -1.75 42.88 -44.74
CA CYS A 117 -1.49 42.60 -43.32
C CYS A 117 -1.65 43.85 -42.42
N SER A 118 -2.17 44.95 -42.99
CA SER A 118 -2.39 46.26 -42.34
C SER A 118 -1.12 47.08 -42.05
N ALA A 119 0.07 46.57 -42.40
CA ALA A 119 1.32 47.31 -42.26
C ALA A 119 1.55 48.32 -43.39
N PHE A 120 2.08 49.49 -43.04
CA PHE A 120 2.64 50.48 -43.96
C PHE A 120 4.16 50.53 -43.76
N LEU A 121 4.91 50.27 -44.83
CA LEU A 121 6.35 50.09 -44.78
C LEU A 121 7.00 50.89 -45.90
N SER A 122 8.22 51.35 -45.67
CA SER A 122 9.03 51.91 -46.76
C SER A 122 9.23 50.84 -47.84
N ARG A 123 9.41 51.25 -49.10
CA ARG A 123 9.73 50.28 -50.17
C ARG A 123 11.04 49.51 -49.90
N LEU A 124 11.95 50.10 -49.13
CA LEU A 124 13.19 49.44 -48.70
C LEU A 124 12.92 48.25 -47.77
N ASP A 125 12.02 48.42 -46.79
CA ASP A 125 11.74 47.40 -45.77
C ASP A 125 10.65 46.41 -46.18
N LEU A 126 10.04 46.60 -47.36
CA LEU A 126 8.92 45.78 -47.80
C LEU A 126 9.33 44.33 -48.08
N ASP A 127 10.46 44.12 -48.74
CA ASP A 127 10.92 42.77 -49.11
C ASP A 127 11.23 41.94 -47.85
N ASP A 128 12.01 42.52 -46.92
CA ASP A 128 12.30 41.89 -45.61
C ASP A 128 11.02 41.57 -44.83
N HIS A 129 10.00 42.44 -44.92
CA HIS A 129 8.71 42.17 -44.31
C HIS A 129 8.01 40.97 -44.94
N LEU A 130 7.93 40.91 -46.27
CA LEU A 130 7.25 39.82 -46.98
C LEU A 130 7.91 38.47 -46.69
N ASP A 131 9.23 38.44 -46.57
CA ASP A 131 10.00 37.22 -46.31
C ASP A 131 9.91 36.78 -44.83
N TYR A 132 10.12 37.70 -43.88
CA TYR A 132 10.43 37.31 -42.50
C TYR A 132 9.43 37.75 -41.42
N THR A 133 8.61 38.78 -41.66
CA THR A 133 7.77 39.34 -40.58
C THR A 133 6.28 39.39 -40.90
N CYS A 134 5.88 39.29 -42.17
CA CYS A 134 4.49 39.37 -42.59
C CYS A 134 3.69 38.17 -42.05
N PRO A 135 2.67 38.39 -41.18
CA PRO A 135 1.85 37.28 -40.64
C PRO A 135 1.05 36.55 -41.73
N LYS A 136 0.76 37.26 -42.82
CA LYS A 136 0.05 36.76 -44.01
C LYS A 136 1.00 36.32 -45.12
N ARG A 137 2.30 36.11 -44.84
CA ARG A 137 3.24 35.53 -45.82
C ARG A 137 2.79 34.13 -46.19
N PHE A 138 3.20 33.65 -47.36
CA PHE A 138 3.05 32.24 -47.71
C PHE A 138 4.34 31.50 -47.39
N VAL A 139 4.23 30.43 -46.62
CA VAL A 139 5.34 29.53 -46.27
C VAL A 139 5.13 28.20 -46.98
N GLN A 140 6.17 27.71 -47.65
CA GLN A 140 6.17 26.39 -48.27
C GLN A 140 6.72 25.36 -47.28
N CYS A 141 5.97 24.27 -47.05
CA CYS A 141 6.44 23.17 -46.22
C CYS A 141 7.53 22.36 -46.95
N GLU A 142 8.68 22.14 -46.32
CA GLU A 142 9.77 21.33 -46.89
C GLU A 142 9.43 19.84 -47.04
N HIS A 143 8.43 19.35 -46.31
CA HIS A 143 8.04 17.93 -46.32
C HIS A 143 6.93 17.61 -47.33
N CYS A 144 5.94 18.48 -47.49
CA CYS A 144 4.82 18.25 -48.41
C CYS A 144 4.79 19.19 -49.63
N ASN A 145 5.68 20.18 -49.68
CA ASN A 145 5.78 21.19 -50.74
C ASN A 145 4.50 22.04 -50.97
N GLN A 146 3.54 21.98 -50.06
CA GLN A 146 2.35 22.82 -50.12
C GLN A 146 2.60 24.18 -49.48
N GLN A 147 1.95 25.21 -50.04
CA GLN A 147 2.00 26.58 -49.55
C GLN A 147 0.86 26.84 -48.57
N PHE A 148 1.18 27.48 -47.45
CA PHE A 148 0.23 27.83 -46.40
C PHE A 148 0.42 29.30 -46.00
N PRO A 149 -0.66 30.01 -45.62
CA PRO A 149 -0.51 31.27 -44.88
C PRO A 149 0.31 31.05 -43.61
N GLY A 150 1.25 31.94 -43.30
CA GLY A 150 2.23 31.78 -42.21
C GLY A 150 1.57 31.48 -40.86
N GLU A 151 0.48 32.17 -40.54
CA GLU A 151 -0.30 31.91 -39.31
C GLU A 151 -0.86 30.47 -39.23
N LEU A 152 -1.38 29.93 -40.33
CA LEU A 152 -1.90 28.55 -40.37
C LEU A 152 -0.77 27.52 -40.36
N PHE A 153 0.34 27.83 -41.03
CA PHE A 153 1.52 26.98 -41.03
C PHE A 153 2.04 26.79 -39.60
N GLU A 154 2.25 27.88 -38.86
CA GLU A 154 2.76 27.84 -37.48
C GLU A 154 1.79 27.16 -36.50
N LYS A 155 0.49 27.44 -36.60
CA LYS A 155 -0.50 26.91 -35.65
C LYS A 155 -0.90 25.45 -35.89
N GLN A 156 -1.01 25.03 -37.15
CA GLN A 156 -1.65 23.76 -37.50
C GLN A 156 -0.74 22.78 -38.23
N HIS A 157 0.24 23.27 -39.01
CA HIS A 157 1.04 22.42 -39.88
C HIS A 157 2.44 22.12 -39.31
N SER A 158 3.06 23.09 -38.64
CA SER A 158 4.37 22.98 -38.01
C SER A 158 4.36 21.85 -36.98
N GLY A 159 5.24 20.86 -37.17
CA GLY A 159 5.30 19.66 -36.33
C GLY A 159 4.12 18.68 -36.48
N ASN A 160 3.19 18.90 -37.42
CA ASN A 160 2.03 18.03 -37.67
C ASN A 160 1.88 17.61 -39.14
N CYS A 161 2.83 17.98 -40.02
CA CYS A 161 2.83 17.58 -41.41
C CYS A 161 2.72 16.05 -41.59
N PRO A 162 1.73 15.53 -42.36
CA PRO A 162 1.54 14.09 -42.58
C PRO A 162 2.71 13.39 -43.28
N TYR A 163 3.50 14.14 -44.05
CA TYR A 163 4.63 13.66 -44.86
C TYR A 163 5.98 13.78 -44.13
N GLU A 164 6.00 14.42 -42.95
CA GLU A 164 7.20 14.45 -42.12
C GLU A 164 7.55 13.04 -41.64
N VAL A 165 8.82 12.67 -41.77
CA VAL A 165 9.30 11.33 -41.40
C VAL A 165 9.71 11.32 -39.93
N THR A 166 9.01 10.53 -39.13
CA THR A 166 9.16 10.47 -37.67
C THR A 166 9.49 9.06 -37.19
N TRP A 167 10.00 8.95 -35.97
CA TRP A 167 10.29 7.66 -35.33
C TRP A 167 9.04 7.10 -34.67
N CYS A 168 8.90 5.78 -34.67
CA CYS A 168 7.84 5.12 -33.93
C CYS A 168 7.98 5.37 -32.41
N GLU A 169 6.90 5.83 -31.77
CA GLU A 169 6.83 6.12 -30.32
C GLU A 169 7.12 4.89 -29.45
N ASN A 170 6.81 3.68 -29.95
CA ASN A 170 7.09 2.41 -29.28
C ASN A 170 8.58 2.01 -29.33
N LYS A 171 9.47 2.87 -29.86
CA LYS A 171 10.93 2.66 -29.95
C LYS A 171 11.30 1.33 -30.61
N CYS A 172 10.54 0.90 -31.63
CA CYS A 172 10.83 -0.31 -32.41
C CYS A 172 11.97 -0.12 -33.43
N GLY A 173 12.45 1.11 -33.64
CA GLY A 173 13.46 1.45 -34.64
C GLY A 173 12.92 1.77 -36.03
N ALA A 174 11.61 1.65 -36.28
CA ALA A 174 10.99 2.04 -37.54
C ALA A 174 10.92 3.57 -37.70
N LYS A 175 11.18 4.04 -38.92
CA LYS A 175 11.10 5.45 -39.33
C LYS A 175 10.20 5.56 -40.56
N LEU A 176 9.08 6.26 -40.43
CA LEU A 176 8.00 6.32 -41.43
C LEU A 176 7.40 7.73 -41.49
N GLU A 177 6.70 8.05 -42.57
CA GLU A 177 5.90 9.28 -42.64
C GLU A 177 4.78 9.26 -41.57
N ARG A 178 4.51 10.40 -40.94
CA ARG A 178 3.55 10.54 -39.82
C ARG A 178 2.19 9.89 -40.12
N ARG A 179 1.69 9.98 -41.35
CA ARG A 179 0.42 9.34 -41.78
C ARG A 179 0.39 7.82 -41.64
N PHE A 180 1.54 7.14 -41.72
CA PHE A 180 1.63 5.68 -41.59
C PHE A 180 1.97 5.21 -40.17
N ILE A 181 2.51 6.10 -39.32
CA ILE A 181 2.91 5.77 -37.93
C ILE A 181 1.74 5.22 -37.12
N VAL A 182 0.53 5.76 -37.27
CA VAL A 182 -0.65 5.29 -36.53
C VAL A 182 -1.00 3.85 -36.90
N ASN A 183 -1.06 3.51 -38.19
CA ASN A 183 -1.32 2.13 -38.63
C ASN A 183 -0.20 1.19 -38.19
N HIS A 184 1.05 1.61 -38.37
CA HIS A 184 2.22 0.85 -37.93
C HIS A 184 2.13 0.53 -36.43
N SER A 185 1.92 1.54 -35.57
CA SER A 185 1.88 1.38 -34.12
C SER A 185 0.80 0.39 -33.64
N LYS A 186 -0.35 0.36 -34.33
CA LYS A 186 -1.49 -0.49 -33.97
C LYS A 186 -1.40 -1.91 -34.53
N ASN A 187 -0.96 -2.07 -35.78
CA ASN A 187 -1.14 -3.34 -36.50
C ASN A 187 0.18 -4.05 -36.81
N GLU A 188 1.25 -3.32 -37.09
CA GLU A 188 2.49 -3.89 -37.65
C GLU A 188 3.66 -3.87 -36.65
N CYS A 189 3.67 -2.94 -35.71
CA CYS A 189 4.75 -2.76 -34.75
C CYS A 189 4.87 -4.01 -33.88
N HIS A 190 6.04 -4.66 -33.89
CA HIS A 190 6.33 -5.80 -33.00
C HIS A 190 6.44 -5.38 -31.52
N LYS A 191 6.66 -4.09 -31.25
CA LYS A 191 6.61 -3.50 -29.91
C LYS A 191 5.25 -2.90 -29.53
N ARG A 192 4.19 -3.17 -30.30
CA ARG A 192 2.84 -2.73 -29.95
C ARG A 192 2.36 -3.40 -28.67
N THR A 193 1.47 -2.72 -27.96
CA THR A 193 0.79 -3.28 -26.79
C THR A 193 -0.38 -4.16 -27.23
N VAL A 194 -0.45 -5.39 -26.71
CA VAL A 194 -1.53 -6.36 -26.97
C VAL A 194 -1.97 -6.99 -25.65
N PRO A 195 -3.29 -7.09 -25.38
CA PRO A 195 -3.79 -7.77 -24.20
C PRO A 195 -3.63 -9.28 -24.33
N CYS A 196 -3.25 -9.93 -23.22
CA CYS A 196 -3.23 -11.38 -23.15
C CYS A 196 -4.66 -11.94 -23.12
N LYS A 197 -5.01 -12.82 -24.08
CA LYS A 197 -6.34 -13.46 -24.17
C LYS A 197 -6.80 -14.28 -22.97
N TYR A 198 -5.91 -14.54 -22.00
CA TYR A 198 -6.19 -15.37 -20.81
C TYR A 198 -6.33 -14.53 -19.54
N CYS A 199 -5.46 -13.54 -19.33
CA CYS A 199 -5.46 -12.71 -18.12
C CYS A 199 -5.86 -11.25 -18.36
N ASN A 200 -6.10 -10.85 -19.62
CA ASN A 200 -6.48 -9.51 -20.07
C ASN A 200 -5.51 -8.38 -19.65
N ARG A 201 -4.29 -8.71 -19.24
CA ARG A 201 -3.24 -7.72 -18.99
C ARG A 201 -2.50 -7.38 -20.28
N ASP A 202 -2.02 -6.14 -20.37
CA ASP A 202 -1.32 -5.61 -21.53
C ASP A 202 0.17 -5.98 -21.53
N PHE A 203 0.65 -6.44 -22.68
CA PHE A 203 2.06 -6.80 -22.90
C PHE A 203 2.57 -6.29 -24.24
N VAL A 204 3.88 -6.15 -24.37
CA VAL A 204 4.54 -5.90 -25.66
C VAL A 204 4.40 -7.17 -26.52
N ALA A 205 3.94 -7.04 -27.76
CA ALA A 205 3.62 -8.19 -28.63
C ALA A 205 4.77 -9.20 -28.75
N GLU A 206 6.01 -8.72 -28.89
CA GLU A 206 7.24 -9.53 -28.90
C GLU A 206 7.43 -10.39 -27.63
N THR A 207 6.98 -9.91 -26.47
CA THR A 207 7.10 -10.60 -25.17
C THR A 207 5.84 -11.35 -24.75
N LEU A 208 4.75 -11.26 -25.52
CA LEU A 208 3.48 -11.91 -25.15
C LEU A 208 3.62 -13.43 -25.10
N GLN A 209 4.45 -14.01 -25.98
CA GLN A 209 4.70 -15.45 -25.99
C GLN A 209 5.45 -15.91 -24.73
N THR A 210 6.44 -15.14 -24.25
CA THR A 210 7.17 -15.48 -23.01
C THR A 210 6.25 -15.38 -21.80
N HIS A 211 5.36 -14.38 -21.76
CA HIS A 211 4.33 -14.28 -20.73
C HIS A 211 3.40 -15.51 -20.70
N GLN A 212 3.00 -16.07 -21.84
CA GLN A 212 2.10 -17.25 -21.87
C GLN A 212 2.66 -18.46 -21.10
N TYR A 213 3.98 -18.64 -21.04
CA TYR A 213 4.59 -19.70 -20.23
C TYR A 213 4.42 -19.50 -18.72
N GLN A 214 4.24 -18.25 -18.26
CA GLN A 214 4.10 -17.88 -16.85
C GLN A 214 2.70 -17.38 -16.49
N CYS A 215 1.80 -17.26 -17.47
CA CYS A 215 0.48 -16.69 -17.26
C CYS A 215 -0.36 -17.60 -16.33
N PRO A 216 -0.87 -17.08 -15.19
CA PRO A 216 -1.64 -17.88 -14.22
C PRO A 216 -2.94 -18.45 -14.80
N ARG A 217 -3.55 -17.72 -15.74
CA ARG A 217 -4.79 -18.11 -16.43
C ARG A 217 -4.56 -18.95 -17.68
N PHE A 218 -3.31 -19.23 -18.03
CA PHE A 218 -3.00 -20.03 -19.21
C PHE A 218 -3.53 -21.47 -19.00
N PRO A 219 -4.34 -22.00 -19.92
CA PRO A 219 -4.87 -23.36 -19.79
C PRO A 219 -3.79 -24.41 -20.04
N VAL A 220 -3.51 -25.23 -19.03
CA VAL A 220 -2.55 -26.34 -19.04
C VAL A 220 -3.26 -27.69 -18.93
N ALA A 221 -2.62 -28.74 -19.45
CA ALA A 221 -3.12 -30.10 -19.31
C ALA A 221 -2.80 -30.66 -17.92
N CYS A 222 -3.69 -31.46 -17.35
CA CYS A 222 -3.42 -32.18 -16.11
C CYS A 222 -2.28 -33.20 -16.30
N PRO A 223 -1.23 -33.21 -15.44
CA PRO A 223 -0.17 -34.22 -15.48
C PRO A 223 -0.67 -35.67 -15.40
N ASN A 224 -1.79 -35.89 -14.69
CA ASN A 224 -2.43 -37.19 -14.51
C ASN A 224 -3.40 -37.55 -15.66
N ARG A 225 -3.53 -36.68 -16.68
CA ARG A 225 -4.35 -36.90 -17.88
C ARG A 225 -5.80 -37.30 -17.58
N CYS A 226 -6.42 -36.67 -16.58
CA CYS A 226 -7.76 -37.04 -16.11
C CYS A 226 -8.92 -36.49 -16.95
N ASP A 227 -8.73 -35.39 -17.69
CA ASP A 227 -9.77 -34.74 -18.49
C ASP A 227 -9.12 -34.06 -19.72
N PRO A 228 -9.72 -34.09 -20.92
CA PRO A 228 -9.34 -33.23 -22.05
C PRO A 228 -9.53 -31.72 -21.79
N THR A 229 -10.34 -31.31 -20.81
CA THR A 229 -10.49 -29.88 -20.48
C THR A 229 -9.19 -29.31 -19.91
N LYS A 230 -8.82 -28.11 -20.38
CA LYS A 230 -7.59 -27.44 -19.95
C LYS A 230 -7.85 -26.65 -18.67
N ILE A 231 -6.99 -26.83 -17.68
CA ILE A 231 -7.12 -26.23 -16.33
C ILE A 231 -6.28 -24.95 -16.30
N PRO A 232 -6.76 -23.83 -15.73
CA PRO A 232 -5.92 -22.66 -15.50
C PRO A 232 -4.68 -23.05 -14.68
N ARG A 233 -3.49 -22.56 -15.06
CA ARG A 233 -2.23 -22.89 -14.40
C ARG A 233 -2.27 -22.68 -12.88
N GLU A 234 -2.87 -21.59 -12.41
CA GLU A 234 -2.99 -21.29 -10.98
C GLU A 234 -3.85 -22.31 -10.20
N ASP A 235 -4.79 -22.95 -10.87
CA ASP A 235 -5.69 -23.93 -10.26
C ASP A 235 -5.17 -25.37 -10.35
N LEU A 236 -4.03 -25.60 -11.04
CA LEU A 236 -3.53 -26.94 -11.33
C LEU A 236 -3.20 -27.72 -10.05
N ASP A 237 -2.54 -27.08 -9.09
CA ASP A 237 -2.12 -27.74 -7.85
C ASP A 237 -3.33 -28.13 -6.99
N VAL A 238 -4.30 -27.22 -6.88
CA VAL A 238 -5.56 -27.46 -6.17
C VAL A 238 -6.34 -28.59 -6.85
N HIS A 239 -6.41 -28.58 -8.18
CA HIS A 239 -7.02 -29.67 -8.93
C HIS A 239 -6.36 -31.01 -8.63
N VAL A 240 -5.03 -31.13 -8.78
CA VAL A 240 -4.30 -32.40 -8.58
C VAL A 240 -4.49 -32.94 -7.16
N LEU A 241 -4.44 -32.06 -6.15
CA LEU A 241 -4.52 -32.46 -4.75
C LEU A 241 -5.95 -32.78 -4.29
N ALA A 242 -6.95 -31.99 -4.68
CA ALA A 242 -8.29 -32.07 -4.10
C ALA A 242 -9.35 -32.71 -5.02
N VAL A 243 -9.21 -32.58 -6.34
CA VAL A 243 -10.31 -32.85 -7.29
C VAL A 243 -9.99 -33.96 -8.29
N CYS A 244 -8.74 -34.07 -8.72
CA CYS A 244 -8.32 -34.90 -9.85
C CYS A 244 -8.72 -36.38 -9.63
N PRO A 245 -9.60 -36.95 -10.48
CA PRO A 245 -10.02 -38.34 -10.37
C PRO A 245 -8.88 -39.34 -10.53
N SER A 246 -7.91 -39.01 -11.40
CA SER A 246 -6.76 -39.86 -11.71
C SER A 246 -5.57 -39.65 -10.77
N ALA A 247 -5.64 -38.71 -9.82
CA ALA A 247 -4.56 -38.52 -8.86
C ALA A 247 -4.44 -39.73 -7.94
N THR A 248 -3.22 -40.25 -7.82
CA THR A 248 -2.90 -41.34 -6.90
C THR A 248 -2.93 -40.82 -5.46
N ILE A 249 -3.89 -41.28 -4.68
CA ILE A 249 -4.07 -40.91 -3.28
C ILE A 249 -3.88 -42.13 -2.38
N SER A 250 -3.57 -41.90 -1.11
CA SER A 250 -3.47 -42.97 -0.11
C SER A 250 -4.85 -43.25 0.49
N CYS A 251 -5.07 -44.48 0.94
CA CYS A 251 -6.30 -44.86 1.61
C CYS A 251 -6.61 -43.97 2.83
N THR A 252 -7.89 -43.72 3.10
CA THR A 252 -8.37 -42.94 4.26
C THR A 252 -7.98 -43.56 5.61
N PHE A 253 -7.75 -44.88 5.64
CA PHE A 253 -7.30 -45.63 6.81
C PHE A 253 -5.77 -45.69 6.94
N LYS A 254 -5.01 -44.81 6.27
CA LYS A 254 -3.53 -44.78 6.35
C LYS A 254 -3.02 -44.63 7.78
N ASP A 255 -3.68 -43.82 8.60
CA ASP A 255 -3.26 -43.53 9.97
C ASP A 255 -3.56 -44.70 10.91
N ALA A 256 -4.50 -45.58 10.50
CA ALA A 256 -4.72 -46.87 11.14
C ALA A 256 -3.78 -47.98 10.63
N GLY A 257 -2.94 -47.69 9.61
CA GLY A 257 -1.93 -48.60 9.07
C GLY A 257 -2.16 -49.12 7.65
N CYS A 258 -3.18 -48.64 6.92
CA CYS A 258 -3.38 -49.07 5.53
C CYS A 258 -2.36 -48.42 4.58
N THR A 259 -1.62 -49.23 3.81
CA THR A 259 -0.56 -48.74 2.90
C THR A 259 -1.02 -48.60 1.45
N HIS A 260 -2.29 -48.88 1.15
CA HIS A 260 -2.80 -48.89 -0.21
C HIS A 260 -2.84 -47.49 -0.82
N LYS A 261 -2.42 -47.38 -2.09
CA LYS A 261 -2.49 -46.16 -2.90
C LYS A 261 -3.14 -46.48 -4.23
N CYS A 262 -4.12 -45.67 -4.62
CA CYS A 262 -4.89 -45.87 -5.84
C CYS A 262 -5.35 -44.52 -6.41
N PRO A 263 -5.75 -44.45 -7.70
CA PRO A 263 -6.44 -43.28 -8.24
C PRO A 263 -7.68 -42.92 -7.42
N ARG A 264 -7.96 -41.64 -7.26
CA ARG A 264 -9.13 -41.16 -6.49
C ARG A 264 -10.45 -41.81 -6.91
N PHE A 265 -10.68 -42.00 -8.21
CA PHE A 265 -11.92 -42.62 -8.71
C PHE A 265 -12.11 -44.08 -8.26
N SER A 266 -11.04 -44.79 -7.87
CA SER A 266 -11.10 -46.18 -7.42
C SER A 266 -10.96 -46.34 -5.91
N LEU A 267 -10.82 -45.24 -5.17
CA LEU A 267 -10.69 -45.26 -3.71
C LEU A 267 -11.93 -45.88 -3.06
N ASP A 268 -13.14 -45.47 -3.48
CA ASP A 268 -14.39 -45.96 -2.89
C ASP A 268 -14.50 -47.48 -3.03
N LYS A 269 -14.21 -48.01 -4.22
CA LYS A 269 -14.15 -49.46 -4.47
C LYS A 269 -13.14 -50.17 -3.55
N HIS A 270 -11.93 -49.63 -3.41
CA HIS A 270 -10.94 -50.21 -2.48
C HIS A 270 -11.45 -50.22 -1.03
N THR A 271 -12.10 -49.14 -0.59
CA THR A 271 -12.62 -49.04 0.78
C THR A 271 -13.72 -50.06 1.06
N GLU A 272 -14.59 -50.32 0.08
CA GLU A 272 -15.63 -51.34 0.15
C GLU A 272 -15.01 -52.76 0.15
N ASP A 273 -14.12 -53.05 -0.81
CA ASP A 273 -13.48 -54.36 -0.96
C ASP A 273 -12.61 -54.73 0.28
N SER A 274 -12.03 -53.73 0.95
CA SER A 274 -11.09 -53.90 2.08
C SER A 274 -11.73 -53.62 3.44
N MET A 275 -13.06 -53.51 3.53
CA MET A 275 -13.77 -53.10 4.75
C MET A 275 -13.40 -53.95 5.98
N LYS A 276 -13.31 -55.28 5.82
CA LYS A 276 -12.94 -56.19 6.93
C LYS A 276 -11.53 -55.92 7.44
N GLN A 277 -10.57 -55.67 6.55
CA GLN A 277 -9.19 -55.36 6.92
C GLN A 277 -9.11 -54.00 7.62
N HIS A 278 -9.80 -52.98 7.10
CA HIS A 278 -9.87 -51.67 7.73
C HIS A 278 -10.49 -51.72 9.13
N LEU A 279 -11.55 -52.51 9.34
CA LEU A 279 -12.15 -52.70 10.66
C LEU A 279 -11.18 -53.35 11.65
N GLN A 280 -10.39 -54.33 11.20
CA GLN A 280 -9.35 -54.95 12.04
C GLN A 280 -8.25 -53.96 12.43
N LEU A 281 -7.80 -53.11 11.49
CA LEU A 281 -6.83 -52.05 11.76
C LEU A 281 -7.38 -51.05 12.78
N MET A 282 -8.63 -50.61 12.63
CA MET A 282 -9.28 -49.70 13.59
C MET A 282 -9.43 -50.32 14.98
N CYS A 283 -9.83 -51.59 15.07
CA CYS A 283 -9.88 -52.31 16.34
C CYS A 283 -8.49 -52.43 17.00
N GLY A 284 -7.44 -52.66 16.21
CA GLY A 284 -6.06 -52.65 16.67
C GLY A 284 -5.64 -51.28 17.21
N LEU A 285 -5.92 -50.21 16.47
CA LEU A 285 -5.62 -48.84 16.86
C LEU A 285 -6.30 -48.46 18.17
N VAL A 286 -7.59 -48.79 18.34
CA VAL A 286 -8.34 -48.52 19.58
C VAL A 286 -7.75 -49.28 20.77
N LYS A 287 -7.36 -50.55 20.60
CA LYS A 287 -6.70 -51.32 21.66
C LYS A 287 -5.37 -50.71 22.06
N ASN A 288 -4.55 -50.31 21.08
CA ASN A 288 -3.26 -49.67 21.34
C ASN A 288 -3.44 -48.34 22.08
N GLN A 289 -4.37 -47.50 21.64
CA GLN A 289 -4.70 -46.24 22.32
C GLN A 289 -5.17 -46.49 23.77
N GLN A 290 -6.01 -47.50 24.00
CA GLN A 290 -6.44 -47.87 25.35
C GLN A 290 -5.25 -48.27 26.24
N THR A 291 -4.29 -49.03 25.70
CA THR A 291 -3.08 -49.41 26.46
C THR A 291 -2.20 -48.20 26.78
N GLU A 292 -2.00 -47.28 25.84
CA GLU A 292 -1.23 -46.05 26.07
C GLU A 292 -1.88 -45.15 27.12
N ILE A 293 -3.20 -44.94 27.04
CA ILE A 293 -3.95 -44.17 28.04
C ILE A 293 -3.80 -44.79 29.43
N THR A 294 -3.90 -46.12 29.52
CA THR A 294 -3.75 -46.83 30.81
C THR A 294 -2.34 -46.67 31.37
N GLN A 295 -1.31 -46.76 30.53
CA GLN A 295 0.08 -46.53 30.93
C GLN A 295 0.31 -45.08 31.41
N LEU A 296 -0.24 -44.10 30.71
CA LEU A 296 -0.16 -42.68 31.10
C LEU A 296 -0.87 -42.43 32.43
N CYS A 297 -2.06 -42.99 32.63
CA CYS A 297 -2.78 -42.91 33.90
C CYS A 297 -1.98 -43.51 35.06
N ASN A 298 -1.36 -44.67 34.86
CA ASN A 298 -0.50 -45.30 35.87
C ASN A 298 0.74 -44.46 36.18
N ALA A 299 1.39 -43.89 35.15
CA ALA A 299 2.54 -43.01 35.36
C ALA A 299 2.18 -41.74 36.14
N LEU A 300 1.03 -41.12 35.83
CA LEU A 300 0.51 -39.97 36.58
C LEU A 300 0.20 -40.34 38.02
N TYR A 301 -0.46 -41.49 38.26
CA TYR A 301 -0.75 -41.99 39.60
C TYR A 301 0.53 -42.08 40.44
N THR A 302 1.58 -42.73 39.91
CA THR A 302 2.87 -42.85 40.60
C THR A 302 3.49 -41.48 40.92
N LEU A 303 3.47 -40.54 39.97
CA LEU A 303 4.04 -39.21 40.17
C LEU A 303 3.30 -38.39 41.25
N THR A 304 1.98 -38.50 41.33
CA THR A 304 1.18 -37.75 42.31
C THR A 304 1.30 -38.28 43.74
N HIS A 305 1.79 -39.50 43.92
CA HIS A 305 1.85 -40.17 45.22
C HIS A 305 3.26 -40.34 45.77
N ILE A 306 4.29 -39.90 45.05
CA ILE A 306 5.65 -39.76 45.57
C ILE A 306 5.74 -38.45 46.37
N THR A 307 6.06 -38.57 47.66
CA THR A 307 6.30 -37.41 48.53
C THR A 307 7.80 -37.19 48.73
N ASP A 308 8.19 -36.03 49.27
CA ASP A 308 9.57 -35.71 49.69
C ASP A 308 9.80 -36.05 51.19
N GLY A 309 9.06 -37.03 51.71
CA GLY A 309 8.94 -37.31 53.13
C GLY A 309 7.75 -36.59 53.76
N THR A 310 7.08 -35.66 53.08
CA THR A 310 5.88 -34.99 53.60
C THR A 310 4.61 -35.32 52.81
N PHE A 311 3.65 -35.96 53.48
CA PHE A 311 2.30 -36.18 52.98
C PHE A 311 1.30 -35.25 53.66
N ILE A 312 0.52 -34.50 52.88
CA ILE A 312 -0.54 -33.61 53.39
C ILE A 312 -1.90 -34.15 52.95
N TRP A 313 -2.72 -34.51 53.93
CA TRP A 313 -4.02 -35.09 53.73
C TRP A 313 -5.12 -34.15 54.20
N LYS A 314 -5.91 -33.64 53.25
CA LYS A 314 -7.10 -32.83 53.53
C LYS A 314 -8.33 -33.72 53.61
N ILE A 315 -8.92 -33.81 54.79
CA ILE A 315 -10.18 -34.53 55.04
C ILE A 315 -11.31 -33.51 54.95
N THR A 316 -12.11 -33.58 53.89
CA THR A 316 -13.30 -32.75 53.67
C THR A 316 -14.55 -33.37 54.30
N ASN A 317 -15.61 -32.57 54.41
CA ASN A 317 -16.91 -32.94 55.00
C ASN A 317 -16.78 -33.41 56.45
N TYR A 318 -15.96 -32.69 57.22
CA TYR A 318 -15.59 -33.07 58.59
C TYR A 318 -16.81 -33.27 59.48
N LYS A 319 -17.77 -32.33 59.47
CA LYS A 319 -18.97 -32.39 60.32
C LYS A 319 -19.77 -33.67 60.08
N GLN A 320 -20.02 -34.00 58.80
CA GLN A 320 -20.76 -35.22 58.44
C GLN A 320 -20.00 -36.47 58.89
N LYS A 321 -18.72 -36.59 58.52
CA LYS A 321 -17.90 -37.75 58.87
C LYS A 321 -17.72 -37.91 60.38
N PHE A 322 -17.64 -36.80 61.11
CA PHE A 322 -17.61 -36.81 62.57
C PHE A 322 -18.91 -37.37 63.14
N LEU A 323 -20.07 -36.86 62.71
CA LEU A 323 -21.37 -37.36 63.14
C LEU A 323 -21.54 -38.85 62.85
N GLU A 324 -21.18 -39.30 61.66
CA GLU A 324 -21.20 -40.73 61.29
C GLU A 324 -20.31 -41.56 62.22
N SER A 325 -19.11 -41.06 62.55
CA SER A 325 -18.17 -41.72 63.45
C SER A 325 -18.63 -41.81 64.91
N VAL A 326 -19.63 -41.02 65.32
CA VAL A 326 -20.28 -41.12 66.63
C VAL A 326 -21.24 -42.30 66.70
N TYR A 327 -21.98 -42.59 65.61
CA TYR A 327 -22.90 -43.72 65.55
C TYR A 327 -22.19 -45.05 65.27
N LYS A 328 -21.16 -45.01 64.41
CA LYS A 328 -20.39 -46.18 64.02
C LYS A 328 -18.92 -45.81 63.95
N SER A 329 -18.08 -46.46 64.76
CA SER A 329 -16.63 -46.30 64.67
C SER A 329 -16.16 -46.58 63.23
N THR A 330 -15.64 -45.55 62.58
CA THR A 330 -15.30 -45.55 61.16
C THR A 330 -13.84 -45.13 61.00
N GLU A 331 -13.03 -46.03 60.45
CA GLU A 331 -11.66 -45.73 60.04
C GLU A 331 -11.70 -44.98 58.69
N ILE A 332 -11.21 -43.75 58.67
CA ILE A 332 -10.97 -43.04 57.41
C ILE A 332 -9.52 -43.30 57.02
N VAL A 333 -9.27 -43.83 55.82
CA VAL A 333 -7.92 -44.13 55.32
C VAL A 333 -7.57 -43.17 54.18
N SER A 334 -6.32 -42.70 54.14
CA SER A 334 -5.80 -41.88 53.06
C SER A 334 -5.53 -42.69 51.80
N GLU A 335 -5.35 -42.01 50.67
CA GLU A 335 -4.70 -42.64 49.52
C GLU A 335 -3.29 -43.14 49.91
N PRO A 336 -2.82 -44.26 49.34
CA PRO A 336 -1.45 -44.71 49.51
C PRO A 336 -0.46 -43.68 48.98
N PHE A 337 0.65 -43.49 49.68
CA PHE A 337 1.73 -42.60 49.28
C PHE A 337 3.09 -43.22 49.55
N TYR A 338 4.10 -42.82 48.79
CA TYR A 338 5.47 -43.21 49.00
C TYR A 338 6.22 -42.13 49.80
N THR A 339 7.00 -42.58 50.78
CA THR A 339 7.84 -41.72 51.63
C THR A 339 8.91 -40.94 50.86
N ASN A 340 9.42 -41.50 49.76
CA ASN A 340 10.25 -40.83 48.76
C ASN A 340 10.13 -41.55 47.41
N ARG A 341 10.84 -41.08 46.37
CA ARG A 341 10.75 -41.60 44.99
C ARG A 341 10.90 -43.12 44.87
N TYR A 342 11.68 -43.74 45.75
CA TYR A 342 11.94 -45.18 45.78
C TYR A 342 11.74 -45.76 47.18
N GLY A 343 10.92 -45.11 48.00
CA GLY A 343 10.81 -45.36 49.43
C GLY A 343 9.71 -46.36 49.80
N TYR A 344 9.40 -46.39 51.09
CA TYR A 344 8.33 -47.22 51.64
C TYR A 344 6.95 -46.70 51.22
N LYS A 345 6.03 -47.60 50.90
CA LYS A 345 4.62 -47.30 50.65
C LYS A 345 3.83 -47.30 51.96
N MET A 346 3.05 -46.26 52.19
CA MET A 346 2.30 -46.06 53.42
C MET A 346 0.89 -45.56 53.16
N ALA A 347 -0.01 -45.73 54.14
CA ALA A 347 -1.29 -45.04 54.21
C ALA A 347 -1.55 -44.56 55.63
N ALA A 348 -2.05 -43.33 55.77
CA ALA A 348 -2.47 -42.80 57.06
C ALA A 348 -3.94 -43.14 57.30
N SER A 349 -4.32 -43.32 58.55
CA SER A 349 -5.74 -43.46 58.91
C SER A 349 -6.08 -42.68 60.17
N VAL A 350 -7.34 -42.25 60.24
CA VAL A 350 -7.85 -41.39 61.30
C VAL A 350 -9.23 -41.86 61.73
N PHE A 351 -9.46 -41.83 63.04
CA PHE A 351 -10.78 -41.96 63.64
C PHE A 351 -11.17 -40.60 64.23
N LEU A 352 -12.13 -39.92 63.59
CA LEU A 352 -12.53 -38.56 63.98
C LEU A 352 -13.09 -38.50 65.40
N ASN A 353 -13.93 -39.46 65.78
CA ASN A 353 -14.45 -39.63 67.12
C ASN A 353 -13.60 -40.59 68.00
N GLY A 354 -12.36 -40.85 67.59
CA GLY A 354 -11.41 -41.65 68.35
C GLY A 354 -11.63 -43.16 68.25
N ASN A 355 -10.64 -43.92 68.72
CA ASN A 355 -10.63 -45.37 68.75
C ASN A 355 -9.98 -45.88 70.04
N GLY A 356 -10.46 -47.01 70.57
CA GLY A 356 -9.95 -47.63 71.79
C GLY A 356 -9.91 -46.65 72.97
N ALA A 357 -8.74 -46.45 73.56
CA ALA A 357 -8.59 -45.60 74.75
C ALA A 357 -8.93 -44.10 74.54
N GLY A 358 -9.02 -43.62 73.29
CA GLY A 358 -9.37 -42.24 72.96
C GLY A 358 -10.81 -42.03 72.46
N GLU A 359 -11.60 -43.09 72.40
CA GLU A 359 -12.96 -43.08 71.86
C GLU A 359 -13.86 -42.03 72.55
N GLY A 360 -14.62 -41.30 71.74
CA GLY A 360 -15.57 -40.26 72.16
C GLY A 360 -14.96 -38.95 72.65
N LYS A 361 -13.63 -38.85 72.80
CA LYS A 361 -12.97 -37.68 73.41
C LYS A 361 -11.76 -37.14 72.63
N TYR A 362 -11.16 -37.97 71.79
CA TYR A 362 -9.96 -37.64 71.05
C TYR A 362 -10.13 -37.97 69.57
N LEU A 363 -9.41 -37.25 68.72
CA LEU A 363 -9.02 -37.70 67.40
C LEU A 363 -7.93 -38.77 67.57
N SER A 364 -8.04 -39.89 66.85
CA SER A 364 -6.98 -40.90 66.78
C SER A 364 -6.35 -40.90 65.40
N VAL A 365 -5.04 -41.12 65.32
CA VAL A 365 -4.29 -41.18 64.06
C VAL A 365 -3.38 -42.41 64.04
N TYR A 366 -3.26 -43.05 62.88
CA TYR A 366 -2.45 -44.24 62.66
C TYR A 366 -1.74 -44.18 61.30
N ILE A 367 -0.69 -44.98 61.15
CA ILE A 367 0.01 -45.23 59.89
C ILE A 367 0.11 -46.74 59.64
N LYS A 368 -0.10 -47.13 58.38
CA LYS A 368 0.04 -48.50 57.89
C LYS A 368 1.15 -48.55 56.84
N LEU A 369 2.03 -49.53 56.94
CA LEU A 369 2.95 -49.91 55.86
C LEU A 369 2.23 -50.83 54.90
N LEU A 370 2.35 -50.54 53.61
CA LEU A 370 1.72 -51.29 52.53
C LEU A 370 2.79 -51.93 51.65
N PRO A 371 2.49 -53.07 50.98
CA PRO A 371 3.40 -53.64 49.98
C PRO A 371 3.71 -52.62 48.88
N GLY A 372 5.00 -52.30 48.73
CA GLY A 372 5.55 -51.36 47.75
C GLY A 372 6.35 -52.04 46.65
N GLU A 373 6.52 -51.35 45.53
CA GLU A 373 7.31 -51.87 44.38
C GLU A 373 8.81 -52.02 44.71
N PHE A 374 9.30 -51.24 45.68
CA PHE A 374 10.71 -51.15 46.04
C PHE A 374 11.07 -51.95 47.31
N ASP A 375 10.14 -52.70 47.91
CA ASP A 375 10.33 -53.37 49.21
C ASP A 375 11.53 -54.33 49.27
N ASN A 376 12.05 -54.80 48.13
CA ASN A 376 13.21 -55.69 48.06
C ASN A 376 14.56 -54.99 48.15
N ILE A 377 14.61 -53.68 47.90
CA ILE A 377 15.83 -52.86 47.97
C ILE A 377 15.84 -51.92 49.18
N LEU A 378 14.81 -52.01 50.02
CA LEU A 378 14.65 -51.20 51.23
C LEU A 378 15.11 -51.96 52.48
N ASP A 379 15.58 -51.22 53.48
CA ASP A 379 15.95 -51.77 54.78
C ASP A 379 14.72 -52.18 55.58
N TRP A 380 14.80 -53.33 56.25
CA TRP A 380 13.73 -53.84 57.10
C TRP A 380 14.28 -54.33 58.45
N PRO A 381 13.55 -54.13 59.56
CA PRO A 381 12.26 -53.44 59.69
C PRO A 381 12.35 -51.91 59.49
N PHE A 382 11.24 -51.27 59.14
CA PHE A 382 11.15 -49.82 58.94
C PHE A 382 11.55 -49.07 60.22
N SER A 383 12.45 -48.10 60.12
CA SER A 383 13.08 -47.42 61.27
C SER A 383 13.15 -45.89 61.16
N LEU A 384 12.61 -45.30 60.10
CA LEU A 384 12.64 -43.84 59.93
C LEU A 384 11.66 -43.14 60.89
N PRO A 385 12.06 -42.03 61.54
CA PRO A 385 11.16 -41.27 62.41
C PRO A 385 9.90 -40.78 61.69
N ILE A 386 8.73 -40.94 62.31
CA ILE A 386 7.45 -40.48 61.78
C ILE A 386 6.89 -39.39 62.71
N SER A 387 6.31 -38.36 62.10
CA SER A 387 5.58 -37.29 62.76
C SER A 387 4.18 -37.15 62.19
N PHE A 388 3.17 -37.17 63.06
CA PHE A 388 1.82 -36.75 62.72
C PHE A 388 1.62 -35.29 63.12
N SER A 389 0.89 -34.53 62.32
CA SER A 389 0.50 -33.17 62.70
C SER A 389 -0.89 -32.82 62.22
N VAL A 390 -1.67 -32.12 63.04
CA VAL A 390 -2.87 -31.41 62.59
C VAL A 390 -2.51 -29.94 62.37
N LEU A 391 -2.75 -29.47 61.14
CA LEU A 391 -2.36 -28.12 60.75
C LEU A 391 -3.41 -27.09 61.18
N ASP A 392 -3.01 -26.11 61.99
CA ASP A 392 -3.74 -24.85 62.15
C ASP A 392 -3.83 -24.09 60.81
N GLN A 393 -5.04 -23.95 60.28
CA GLN A 393 -5.35 -23.36 58.97
C GLN A 393 -5.51 -21.83 59.04
N ASN A 394 -4.77 -21.17 59.92
CA ASN A 394 -4.74 -19.70 60.02
C ASN A 394 -4.17 -19.08 58.73
N GLY A 395 -4.77 -17.97 58.28
CA GLY A 395 -4.30 -17.24 57.09
C GLY A 395 -2.91 -16.63 57.25
N ASN A 396 -2.53 -16.26 58.48
CA ASN A 396 -1.17 -15.79 58.79
C ASN A 396 -0.30 -16.98 59.24
N SER A 397 0.78 -17.25 58.50
CA SER A 397 1.71 -18.36 58.76
C SER A 397 2.41 -18.28 60.10
N GLU A 398 2.78 -17.08 60.57
CA GLU A 398 3.50 -16.88 61.84
C GLU A 398 2.63 -17.19 63.07
N LYS A 399 1.30 -17.15 62.91
CA LYS A 399 0.34 -17.41 63.99
C LYS A 399 -0.09 -18.87 64.07
N ARG A 400 0.31 -19.72 63.11
CA ARG A 400 -0.08 -21.13 63.06
C ARG A 400 0.61 -21.90 64.19
N ALA A 401 -0.18 -22.58 65.01
CA ALA A 401 0.36 -23.55 65.97
C ALA A 401 -0.13 -24.96 65.64
N HIS A 402 0.66 -25.68 64.86
CA HIS A 402 0.37 -27.08 64.52
C HIS A 402 0.47 -27.97 65.75
N LEU A 403 -0.42 -28.95 65.86
CA LEU A 403 -0.38 -29.97 66.92
C LEU A 403 0.38 -31.16 66.36
N LYS A 404 1.44 -31.60 67.03
CA LYS A 404 2.37 -32.61 66.49
C LYS A 404 2.70 -33.66 67.55
N GLU A 405 2.72 -34.92 67.13
CA GLU A 405 3.30 -36.05 67.88
C GLU A 405 4.26 -36.80 66.98
N SER A 406 5.36 -37.31 67.55
CA SER A 406 6.42 -37.98 66.81
C SER A 406 6.87 -39.24 67.54
N PHE A 407 7.27 -40.24 66.76
CA PHE A 407 7.89 -41.46 67.27
C PHE A 407 8.94 -41.97 66.31
N THR A 408 9.89 -42.74 66.86
CA THR A 408 10.81 -43.55 66.08
C THR A 408 10.35 -45.00 66.18
N PRO A 409 10.06 -45.67 65.04
CA PRO A 409 9.65 -47.08 65.05
C PRO A 409 10.68 -47.97 65.75
N ASP A 410 10.22 -48.80 66.67
CA ASP A 410 11.07 -49.83 67.28
C ASP A 410 11.13 -51.09 66.38
N PRO A 411 12.32 -51.67 66.14
CA PRO A 411 12.49 -52.86 65.30
C PRO A 411 11.67 -54.09 65.75
N THR A 412 11.26 -54.14 67.03
CA THR A 412 10.44 -55.25 67.57
C THR A 412 8.95 -55.11 67.26
N TRP A 413 8.50 -53.93 66.80
CA TRP A 413 7.10 -53.66 66.52
C TRP A 413 6.65 -54.38 65.23
N LYS A 414 5.60 -55.22 65.35
CA LYS A 414 5.07 -56.02 64.24
C LYS A 414 4.56 -55.19 63.07
N HIS A 415 4.04 -53.98 63.34
CA HIS A 415 3.49 -53.06 62.33
C HIS A 415 4.55 -52.49 61.38
N PHE A 416 5.84 -52.60 61.73
CA PHE A 416 6.96 -52.04 60.96
C PHE A 416 7.86 -53.12 60.32
N GLN A 417 7.41 -54.37 60.33
CA GLN A 417 8.06 -55.46 59.61
C GLN A 417 7.73 -55.39 58.11
N LYS A 418 8.55 -56.05 57.28
CA LYS A 418 8.33 -56.14 55.83
C LYS A 418 6.92 -56.69 55.53
N PRO A 419 6.06 -55.94 54.80
CA PRO A 419 4.75 -56.42 54.39
C PRO A 419 4.87 -57.69 53.55
N LYS A 420 4.06 -58.71 53.87
CA LYS A 420 3.88 -59.89 52.99
C LYS A 420 2.74 -59.63 52.01
N ASN A 421 2.80 -60.17 50.80
CA ASN A 421 1.77 -60.00 49.75
C ASN A 421 0.40 -60.65 50.04
N ASN A 422 0.05 -60.93 51.30
CA ASN A 422 -1.23 -61.55 51.65
C ASN A 422 -2.33 -60.49 51.78
N ALA A 423 -3.54 -60.85 51.31
CA ALA A 423 -4.73 -60.01 51.28
C ALA A 423 -5.26 -59.58 52.66
N ASP A 424 -4.66 -60.07 53.77
CA ASP A 424 -5.06 -59.80 55.15
C ASP A 424 -4.66 -58.40 55.68
N HIS A 425 -3.88 -57.61 54.94
CA HIS A 425 -3.46 -56.25 55.37
C HIS A 425 -4.60 -55.24 55.47
N LYS A 426 -5.78 -55.54 54.94
CA LYS A 426 -6.95 -54.65 55.05
C LYS A 426 -7.56 -54.61 56.45
N GLU A 427 -7.34 -55.63 57.28
CA GLU A 427 -8.03 -55.76 58.58
C GLU A 427 -7.17 -55.42 59.80
N THR A 428 -5.84 -55.24 59.63
CA THR A 428 -4.97 -54.87 60.74
C THR A 428 -4.89 -53.35 60.90
N LEU A 429 -5.15 -52.88 62.13
CA LEU A 429 -4.99 -51.48 62.50
C LEU A 429 -3.50 -51.11 62.45
N GLY A 430 -3.20 -49.90 61.96
CA GLY A 430 -1.83 -49.38 61.92
C GLY A 430 -1.29 -49.04 63.32
N PHE A 431 -0.02 -48.64 63.39
CA PHE A 431 0.55 -48.07 64.61
C PHE A 431 0.23 -46.59 64.70
N GLY A 432 -0.06 -46.07 65.89
CA GLY A 432 -0.38 -44.67 66.07
C GLY A 432 -0.85 -44.32 67.47
N TYR A 433 -1.56 -43.20 67.57
CA TYR A 433 -1.97 -42.60 68.83
C TYR A 433 -3.50 -42.64 68.97
N PRO A 434 -4.04 -43.52 69.83
CA PRO A 434 -5.46 -43.52 70.17
C PRO A 434 -5.91 -42.19 70.79
N LYS A 435 -5.06 -41.55 71.59
CA LYS A 435 -5.32 -40.24 72.21
C LYS A 435 -4.44 -39.15 71.58
N PHE A 436 -4.56 -38.93 70.26
CA PHE A 436 -3.69 -37.99 69.56
C PHE A 436 -4.01 -36.54 69.96
N ILE A 437 -5.24 -36.07 69.71
CA ILE A 437 -5.64 -34.69 70.04
C ILE A 437 -7.05 -34.71 70.62
N SER A 438 -7.28 -34.06 71.76
CA SER A 438 -8.63 -33.99 72.34
C SER A 438 -9.56 -33.13 71.47
N HIS A 439 -10.85 -33.47 71.45
CA HIS A 439 -11.85 -32.68 70.73
C HIS A 439 -11.95 -31.25 71.25
N GLU A 440 -11.70 -31.04 72.54
CA GLU A 440 -11.66 -29.70 73.13
C GLU A 440 -10.51 -28.86 72.57
N ILE A 441 -9.31 -29.44 72.42
CA ILE A 441 -8.18 -28.74 71.81
C ILE A 441 -8.46 -28.40 70.33
N LEU A 442 -9.10 -29.30 69.57
CA LEU A 442 -9.44 -29.05 68.17
C LEU A 442 -10.36 -27.84 67.97
N LYS A 443 -11.16 -27.47 68.99
CA LYS A 443 -12.05 -26.30 68.96
C LYS A 443 -11.34 -24.97 69.28
N THR A 444 -10.11 -25.00 69.79
CA THR A 444 -9.43 -23.79 70.31
C THR A 444 -8.88 -22.86 69.23
N ARG A 445 -8.60 -23.37 68.02
CA ARG A 445 -8.00 -22.62 66.90
C ARG A 445 -8.60 -23.07 65.56
N ASN A 446 -7.99 -22.67 64.44
CA ASN A 446 -8.46 -22.99 63.09
C ASN A 446 -8.01 -24.39 62.62
N TYR A 447 -8.03 -25.39 63.50
CA TYR A 447 -7.70 -26.77 63.13
C TYR A 447 -8.76 -27.37 62.20
N ILE A 448 -10.02 -27.03 62.44
CA ILE A 448 -11.16 -27.33 61.57
C ILE A 448 -11.61 -26.01 60.96
N ARG A 449 -11.49 -25.88 59.64
CA ARG A 449 -11.86 -24.68 58.88
C ARG A 449 -12.47 -25.09 57.55
N ASP A 450 -13.52 -24.38 57.11
CA ASP A 450 -14.24 -24.66 55.87
C ASP A 450 -14.69 -26.13 55.75
N ASP A 451 -15.19 -26.68 56.86
CA ASP A 451 -15.60 -28.09 57.01
C ASP A 451 -14.50 -29.12 56.66
N CYS A 452 -13.24 -28.74 56.86
CA CYS A 452 -12.08 -29.57 56.58
C CYS A 452 -11.10 -29.59 57.76
N ILE A 453 -10.45 -30.74 57.95
CA ILE A 453 -9.26 -30.88 58.79
C ILE A 453 -8.08 -31.34 57.93
N VAL A 454 -6.88 -30.80 58.19
CA VAL A 454 -5.67 -31.15 57.43
C VAL A 454 -4.68 -31.87 58.33
N VAL A 455 -4.40 -33.12 57.98
CA VAL A 455 -3.44 -33.99 58.67
C VAL A 455 -2.19 -34.07 57.82
N LYS A 456 -1.03 -33.77 58.42
CA LYS A 456 0.28 -33.91 57.81
C LYS A 456 0.97 -35.12 58.42
N VAL A 457 1.53 -35.98 57.58
CA VAL A 457 2.47 -37.03 57.97
C VAL A 457 3.84 -36.65 57.43
N SER A 458 4.85 -36.61 58.29
CA SER A 458 6.23 -36.42 57.88
C SER A 458 7.06 -37.62 58.28
N VAL A 459 7.80 -38.18 57.33
CA VAL A 459 8.81 -39.19 57.53
C VAL A 459 10.17 -38.53 57.35
N ASP A 460 11.01 -38.63 58.38
CA ASP A 460 12.35 -38.09 58.35
C ASP A 460 13.25 -38.99 57.49
N ASN A 461 13.57 -38.50 56.30
CA ASN A 461 14.39 -39.19 55.31
C ASN A 461 15.89 -38.82 55.44
N ASP A 462 16.32 -38.05 56.45
CA ASP A 462 17.73 -37.60 56.56
C ASP A 462 18.72 -38.78 56.70
N LYS A 463 18.26 -39.91 57.23
CA LYS A 463 19.02 -41.16 57.37
C LYS A 463 18.70 -42.19 56.27
N PHE A 464 17.84 -41.85 55.32
CA PHE A 464 17.50 -42.73 54.21
C PHE A 464 18.66 -42.71 53.20
N LEU A 465 19.39 -43.81 53.14
CA LEU A 465 20.41 -44.00 52.11
C LEU A 465 19.67 -44.24 50.79
N HIS A 466 19.84 -43.34 49.82
CA HIS A 466 19.32 -43.57 48.49
C HIS A 466 19.95 -44.84 47.91
N PRO A 467 19.14 -45.79 47.40
CA PRO A 467 19.65 -46.96 46.70
C PRO A 467 20.37 -46.60 45.39
#